data_AF-A0A328D9B2-F1
#
_entry.id   AF-A0A328D9B2-F1
#
_cell.length_a   1.000
_cell.length_b   1.000
_cell.length_c   1.000
_cell.angle_alpha   90.00
_cell.angle_beta   90.00
_cell.angle_gamma   90.00
#
_symmetry.space_group_name_H-M   'P 1'
#
loop_
_entity.id
_entity.type
_entity.pdbx_description
1 polymer ?
#
loop_
_entity_poly.entity_id
_entity_poly.type
_entity_poly.pdbx_seq_one_letter_code
_entity_poly.pdbx_strand_id
1 'polypeptide(L)'
;MGEEGKALLKEINPNKAFGRLKSNAFDELHSFRSWLKWMCVDQSDRRSAALSWAVFVSMTVFVPCFSHFFLACTGCDARHSRPYDAVVQISLSGVAALSFVSLSAFVRKYGLRRFLFFDKLCDESEAVRQWYTQQLNRSLEVLFIFVLPCLAAEGAYKIWWYASGGTQIPFLGNAVASDVVACVLELCSWLYRTAVFFLVCVLFRLICNLQILRLQDFAKVFHQDSNVESVLREHLRIRRYLRIISHRYRAFILWALVFITASQFASLLVTTRSAADLHIYKSGELALCSVSLLAGLMILLRSATRITHKAQGVTCLAAKWHVCATIDSFESVEAETPTAAQSGGGAHSFTPTCYYDGSSDADDDDVGDEEDELDNTKFVRSYANSTISFQKRQALVTYFENNRAGITVYGFMLDRTSLHTIFGIELSLVLWLLGKTVGIS
;
A
#
# COMPACT_ATOMS: atom_id res chain seq x y z
N MET A 1 2.60 -41.16 -65.80
CA MET A 1 3.97 -41.68 -65.93
C MET A 1 4.85 -40.49 -66.28
N GLY A 2 5.66 -39.92 -65.39
CA GLY A 2 5.89 -40.10 -63.96
C GLY A 2 6.22 -38.70 -63.43
N GLU A 3 5.83 -38.34 -62.22
CA GLU A 3 6.64 -38.71 -61.04
C GLU A 3 8.10 -38.40 -61.34
N GLU A 4 8.51 -37.13 -61.28
CA GLU A 4 9.68 -36.79 -60.45
C GLU A 4 9.76 -35.30 -60.06
N GLY A 5 8.70 -34.51 -60.27
CA GLY A 5 8.73 -33.05 -60.01
C GLY A 5 7.99 -32.55 -58.77
N LYS A 6 7.35 -33.41 -57.97
CA LYS A 6 6.37 -33.00 -56.93
C LYS A 6 6.58 -33.60 -55.53
N ALA A 7 7.79 -34.05 -55.18
CA ALA A 7 8.03 -34.76 -53.92
C ALA A 7 9.07 -34.14 -52.96
N LEU A 8 9.53 -32.90 -53.16
CA LEU A 8 10.51 -32.27 -52.24
C LEU A 8 10.22 -30.83 -51.82
N LEU A 9 8.97 -30.37 -51.87
CA LEU A 9 8.59 -29.06 -51.30
C LEU A 9 7.17 -29.07 -50.71
N LYS A 10 6.83 -30.07 -49.87
CA LYS A 10 5.56 -30.02 -49.13
C LYS A 10 5.55 -30.90 -47.88
N GLU A 11 6.11 -30.41 -46.79
CA GLU A 11 5.54 -30.47 -45.43
C GLU A 11 6.55 -29.93 -44.40
N ILE A 12 6.70 -28.60 -44.35
CA ILE A 12 6.97 -27.96 -43.07
C ILE A 12 5.65 -27.36 -42.65
N ASN A 13 4.93 -28.12 -41.83
CA ASN A 13 3.67 -27.73 -41.22
C ASN A 13 3.98 -26.65 -40.16
N PRO A 14 3.57 -25.38 -40.32
CA PRO A 14 3.78 -24.36 -39.29
C PRO A 14 2.88 -24.53 -38.06
N ASN A 15 2.03 -25.57 -38.00
CA ASN A 15 1.19 -25.89 -36.83
C ASN A 15 1.93 -26.60 -35.68
N LYS A 16 3.23 -26.38 -35.50
CA LYS A 16 3.95 -26.89 -34.32
C LYS A 16 4.62 -25.83 -33.44
N ALA A 17 4.21 -24.56 -33.57
CA ALA A 17 4.75 -23.49 -32.75
C ALA A 17 3.71 -22.47 -32.26
N PHE A 18 2.47 -22.87 -32.00
CA PHE A 18 1.61 -22.17 -31.05
C PHE A 18 0.76 -23.20 -30.32
N GLY A 19 1.44 -24.08 -29.58
CA GLY A 19 0.91 -24.47 -28.27
C GLY A 19 0.84 -23.20 -27.44
N ARG A 20 -0.18 -22.37 -27.70
CA ARG A 20 -0.61 -21.28 -26.86
C ARG A 20 -0.93 -21.98 -25.55
N LEU A 21 0.05 -22.08 -24.64
CA LEU A 21 -0.26 -22.18 -23.24
C LEU A 21 -1.21 -21.01 -23.03
N LYS A 22 -2.50 -21.30 -22.94
CA LYS A 22 -3.42 -20.44 -22.21
C LYS A 22 -2.69 -20.21 -20.90
N SER A 23 -2.06 -19.05 -20.71
CA SER A 23 -1.80 -18.59 -19.37
C SER A 23 -3.19 -18.59 -18.75
N ASN A 24 -3.42 -19.58 -17.90
CA ASN A 24 -4.71 -19.70 -17.26
C ASN A 24 -4.83 -18.38 -16.50
N ALA A 25 -5.87 -17.58 -16.73
CA ALA A 25 -6.09 -16.35 -15.97
C ALA A 25 -6.19 -16.57 -14.44
N PHE A 26 -6.15 -17.84 -14.01
CA PHE A 26 -6.04 -18.33 -12.65
C PHE A 26 -4.63 -18.32 -12.05
N ASP A 27 -3.55 -18.19 -12.82
CA ASP A 27 -2.17 -18.37 -12.31
C ASP A 27 -1.61 -17.14 -11.59
N GLU A 28 -2.00 -15.92 -12.00
CA GLU A 28 -1.41 -14.68 -11.48
C GLU A 28 -1.77 -14.40 -10.01
N LEU A 29 -2.94 -14.87 -9.58
CA LEU A 29 -3.36 -14.79 -8.19
C LEU A 29 -3.01 -16.05 -7.38
N HIS A 30 -2.36 -17.05 -7.99
CA HIS A 30 -2.09 -18.32 -7.32
C HIS A 30 -1.16 -18.12 -6.12
N SER A 31 -0.07 -17.37 -6.29
CA SER A 31 0.86 -17.04 -5.19
C SER A 31 0.13 -16.33 -4.04
N PHE A 32 -0.66 -15.30 -4.36
CA PHE A 32 -1.40 -14.53 -3.37
C PHE A 32 -2.48 -15.36 -2.64
N ARG A 33 -3.23 -16.19 -3.37
CA ARG A 33 -4.26 -17.05 -2.79
C ARG A 33 -3.65 -18.18 -1.97
N SER A 34 -2.55 -18.76 -2.43
CA SER A 34 -1.76 -19.74 -1.67
C SER A 34 -1.29 -19.15 -0.36
N TRP A 35 -0.82 -17.90 -0.38
CA TRP A 35 -0.39 -17.19 0.80
C TRP A 35 -1.55 -16.86 1.77
N LEU A 36 -2.71 -16.42 1.28
CA LEU A 36 -3.92 -16.24 2.10
C LEU A 36 -4.40 -17.56 2.73
N LYS A 37 -4.29 -18.67 1.99
CA LYS A 37 -4.59 -20.02 2.49
C LYS A 37 -3.60 -20.44 3.57
N TRP A 38 -2.31 -20.19 3.36
CA TRP A 38 -1.26 -20.46 4.36
C TRP A 38 -1.53 -19.71 5.66
N MET A 39 -1.95 -18.44 5.56
CA MET A 39 -2.32 -17.64 6.74
C MET A 39 -3.73 -17.96 7.28
N CYS A 40 -4.44 -18.94 6.71
CA CYS A 40 -5.81 -19.33 7.11
C CYS A 40 -6.84 -18.18 7.06
N VAL A 41 -6.68 -17.22 6.16
CA VAL A 41 -7.61 -16.07 5.99
C VAL A 41 -8.49 -16.23 4.74
N ASP A 42 -8.39 -17.35 4.03
CA ASP A 42 -9.16 -17.59 2.80
C ASP A 42 -10.65 -17.87 3.07
N GLN A 43 -11.52 -16.95 2.63
CA GLN A 43 -12.98 -17.04 2.77
C GLN A 43 -13.69 -17.35 1.44
N SER A 44 -13.00 -18.00 0.50
CA SER A 44 -13.56 -18.39 -0.80
C SER A 44 -14.75 -19.34 -0.70
N ASP A 45 -14.67 -20.36 0.15
CA ASP A 45 -15.72 -21.37 0.35
C ASP A 45 -16.34 -21.28 1.75
N ARG A 46 -17.57 -21.78 1.94
CA ARG A 46 -18.20 -21.81 3.27
C ARG A 46 -17.38 -22.59 4.30
N ARG A 47 -16.74 -23.69 3.88
CA ARG A 47 -15.87 -24.52 4.74
C ARG A 47 -14.57 -23.80 5.08
N SER A 48 -13.93 -23.15 4.11
CA SER A 48 -12.71 -22.37 4.34
C SER A 48 -12.99 -21.14 5.20
N ALA A 49 -14.16 -20.51 5.03
CA ALA A 49 -14.63 -19.43 5.88
C ALA A 49 -14.83 -19.92 7.33
N ALA A 50 -15.53 -21.03 7.55
CA ALA A 50 -15.68 -21.59 8.90
C ALA A 50 -14.32 -21.91 9.54
N LEU A 51 -13.40 -22.51 8.78
CA LEU A 51 -12.03 -22.76 9.24
C LEU A 51 -11.28 -21.46 9.58
N SER A 52 -11.37 -20.43 8.73
CA SER A 52 -10.72 -19.14 8.96
C SER A 52 -11.23 -18.46 10.22
N TRP A 53 -12.53 -18.55 10.50
CA TRP A 53 -13.13 -18.01 11.72
C TRP A 53 -12.69 -18.82 12.95
N ALA A 54 -12.62 -20.15 12.86
CA ALA A 54 -12.14 -20.99 13.94
C ALA A 54 -10.67 -20.70 14.29
N VAL A 55 -9.78 -20.63 13.29
CA VAL A 55 -8.37 -20.26 13.47
C VAL A 55 -8.25 -18.84 14.03
N PHE A 56 -9.03 -17.90 13.50
CA PHE A 56 -9.05 -16.53 13.98
C PHE A 56 -9.42 -16.44 15.48
N VAL A 57 -10.51 -17.08 15.89
CA VAL A 57 -10.94 -17.08 17.31
C VAL A 57 -9.90 -17.78 18.18
N SER A 58 -9.35 -18.91 17.73
CA SER A 58 -8.31 -19.64 18.46
C SER A 58 -7.06 -18.77 18.67
N MET A 59 -6.52 -18.19 17.60
CA MET A 59 -5.25 -17.46 17.64
C MET A 59 -5.37 -16.04 18.20
N THR A 60 -6.55 -15.42 18.11
CA THR A 60 -6.76 -14.00 18.50
C THR A 60 -7.46 -13.86 19.85
N VAL A 61 -8.20 -14.87 20.31
CA VAL A 61 -8.94 -14.79 21.57
C VAL A 61 -8.49 -15.90 22.52
N PHE A 62 -8.58 -17.16 22.10
CA PHE A 62 -8.34 -18.28 23.02
C PHE A 62 -6.90 -18.34 23.52
N VAL A 63 -5.90 -18.30 22.62
CA VAL A 63 -4.48 -18.36 23.00
C VAL A 63 -4.05 -17.15 23.85
N PRO A 64 -4.40 -15.89 23.49
CA PRO A 64 -4.11 -14.73 24.34
C PRO A 64 -4.76 -14.79 25.72
N CYS A 65 -6.03 -15.19 25.80
CA CYS A 65 -6.70 -15.36 27.09
C CYS A 65 -6.05 -16.48 27.91
N PHE A 66 -5.73 -17.61 27.27
CA PHE A 66 -5.06 -18.72 27.94
C PHE A 66 -3.69 -18.28 28.49
N SER A 67 -2.90 -17.59 27.69
CA SER A 67 -1.62 -17.00 28.11
C SER A 67 -1.81 -16.05 29.29
N HIS A 68 -2.75 -15.11 29.21
CA HIS A 68 -2.95 -14.11 30.25
C HIS A 68 -3.43 -14.72 31.58
N PHE A 69 -4.33 -15.73 31.55
CA PHE A 69 -4.90 -16.28 32.79
C PHE A 69 -4.09 -17.44 33.38
N PHE A 70 -3.50 -18.30 32.54
CA PHE A 70 -2.81 -19.51 33.02
C PHE A 70 -1.30 -19.31 33.18
N LEU A 71 -0.70 -18.31 32.52
CA LEU A 71 0.72 -17.97 32.68
C LEU A 71 0.94 -16.75 33.59
N ALA A 72 -0.13 -16.06 34.02
CA ALA A 72 -0.05 -15.03 35.07
C ALA A 72 0.23 -15.69 36.42
N CYS A 73 1.51 -15.97 36.63
CA CYS A 73 2.04 -16.46 37.87
C CYS A 73 2.10 -15.32 38.89
N THR A 74 1.23 -15.35 39.90
CA THR A 74 1.21 -14.35 40.99
C THR A 74 2.42 -14.44 41.93
N GLY A 75 3.21 -15.51 41.83
CA GLY A 75 4.37 -15.79 42.69
C GLY A 75 5.71 -15.91 41.96
N CYS A 76 5.82 -15.46 40.70
CA CYS A 76 7.04 -15.57 39.93
C CYS A 76 8.06 -14.48 40.27
N ASP A 77 9.35 -14.78 40.07
CA ASP A 77 10.46 -13.86 40.33
C ASP A 77 10.25 -12.49 39.67
N ALA A 78 10.78 -11.43 40.28
CA ALA A 78 10.64 -10.05 39.80
C ALA A 78 11.13 -9.84 38.35
N ARG A 79 11.95 -10.76 37.82
CA ARG A 79 12.46 -10.78 36.44
C ARG A 79 11.50 -11.41 35.43
N HIS A 80 10.53 -12.20 35.91
CA HIS A 80 9.51 -12.92 35.15
C HIS A 80 8.09 -12.38 35.35
N SER A 81 7.95 -11.20 35.93
CA SER A 81 6.66 -10.48 35.98
C SER A 81 6.35 -9.83 34.63
N ARG A 82 5.13 -10.02 34.11
CA ARG A 82 4.63 -9.40 32.86
C ARG A 82 3.57 -8.33 33.15
N PRO A 83 3.95 -7.13 33.65
CA PRO A 83 2.99 -6.11 34.06
C PRO A 83 2.23 -5.46 32.89
N TYR A 84 2.77 -5.52 31.67
CA TYR A 84 2.20 -4.87 30.48
C TYR A 84 1.47 -5.83 29.54
N ASP A 85 1.42 -7.13 29.86
CA ASP A 85 0.85 -8.18 28.98
C ASP A 85 -0.61 -7.88 28.61
N ALA A 86 -1.43 -7.43 29.55
CA ALA A 86 -2.83 -7.09 29.27
C ALA A 86 -2.97 -6.04 28.15
N VAL A 87 -2.16 -4.98 28.18
CA VAL A 87 -2.21 -3.91 27.17
C VAL A 87 -1.80 -4.47 25.80
N VAL A 88 -0.73 -5.28 25.75
CA VAL A 88 -0.25 -5.91 24.52
C VAL A 88 -1.28 -6.89 23.94
N GLN A 89 -1.83 -7.78 24.76
CA GLN A 89 -2.78 -8.78 24.27
C GLN A 89 -4.06 -8.12 23.75
N ILE A 90 -4.57 -7.11 24.46
CA ILE A 90 -5.78 -6.38 24.03
C ILE A 90 -5.53 -5.58 22.76
N SER A 91 -4.39 -4.88 22.65
CA SER A 91 -4.08 -4.08 21.48
C SER A 91 -3.86 -4.95 20.24
N LEU A 92 -3.04 -6.01 20.34
CA LEU A 92 -2.73 -6.88 19.22
C LEU A 92 -3.96 -7.67 18.77
N SER A 93 -4.79 -8.11 19.72
CA SER A 93 -6.03 -8.85 19.41
C SER A 93 -7.12 -7.93 18.84
N GLY A 94 -7.25 -6.72 19.37
CA GLY A 94 -8.23 -5.73 18.88
C GLY A 94 -7.91 -5.25 17.46
N VAL A 95 -6.63 -4.98 17.16
CA VAL A 95 -6.24 -4.59 15.79
C VAL A 95 -6.39 -5.76 14.82
N ALA A 96 -6.04 -6.99 15.23
CA ALA A 96 -6.21 -8.18 14.41
C ALA A 96 -7.69 -8.45 14.14
N ALA A 97 -8.57 -8.23 15.12
CA ALA A 97 -10.01 -8.34 14.96
C ALA A 97 -10.56 -7.29 13.99
N LEU A 98 -10.15 -6.03 14.13
CA LEU A 98 -10.52 -4.96 13.20
C LEU A 98 -10.10 -5.31 11.76
N SER A 99 -8.88 -5.81 11.58
CA SER A 99 -8.34 -6.23 10.28
C SER A 99 -9.06 -7.46 9.72
N PHE A 100 -9.26 -8.50 10.52
CA PHE A 100 -9.93 -9.71 10.05
C PHE A 100 -11.40 -9.46 9.68
N VAL A 101 -12.13 -8.71 10.52
CA VAL A 101 -13.54 -8.38 10.26
C VAL A 101 -13.67 -7.49 9.01
N SER A 102 -12.81 -6.49 8.86
CA SER A 102 -12.82 -5.64 7.66
C SER A 102 -12.50 -6.44 6.39
N LEU A 103 -11.46 -7.27 6.43
CA LEU A 103 -11.09 -8.15 5.32
C LEU A 103 -12.20 -9.16 5.00
N SER A 104 -12.82 -9.77 6.01
CA SER A 104 -13.96 -10.68 5.83
C SER A 104 -15.14 -9.98 5.16
N ALA A 105 -15.47 -8.77 5.61
CA ALA A 105 -16.54 -7.97 5.02
C ALA A 105 -16.23 -7.62 3.56
N PHE A 106 -14.97 -7.30 3.23
CA PHE A 106 -14.55 -6.99 1.87
C PHE A 106 -14.61 -8.21 0.94
N VAL A 107 -14.06 -9.34 1.38
CA VAL A 107 -14.06 -10.59 0.61
C VAL A 107 -15.49 -11.06 0.37
N ARG A 108 -16.37 -11.02 1.39
CA ARG A 108 -17.78 -11.42 1.26
C ARG A 108 -18.59 -10.49 0.35
N LYS A 109 -18.35 -9.18 0.44
CA LYS A 109 -19.14 -8.18 -0.30
C LYS A 109 -18.71 -8.03 -1.77
N TYR A 110 -17.41 -8.15 -2.06
CA TYR A 110 -16.87 -7.87 -3.39
C TYR A 110 -16.24 -9.09 -4.07
N GLY A 111 -15.69 -10.04 -3.31
CA GLY A 111 -14.80 -11.08 -3.82
C GLY A 111 -13.36 -10.57 -3.99
N LEU A 112 -12.38 -11.45 -3.80
CA LEU A 112 -10.95 -11.08 -3.76
C LEU A 112 -10.45 -10.43 -5.06
N ARG A 113 -10.89 -10.94 -6.22
CA ARG A 113 -10.48 -10.45 -7.55
C ARG A 113 -11.05 -9.07 -7.85
N ARG A 114 -12.34 -8.86 -7.57
CA ARG A 114 -13.02 -7.57 -7.73
C ARG A 114 -12.53 -6.54 -6.73
N PHE A 115 -12.14 -6.99 -5.54
CA PHE A 115 -11.57 -6.14 -4.50
C PHE A 115 -10.24 -5.53 -4.93
N LEU A 116 -9.35 -6.34 -5.51
CA LEU A 116 -8.06 -5.93 -6.06
C LEU A 116 -8.14 -5.35 -7.49
N PHE A 117 -9.34 -5.22 -8.06
CA PHE A 117 -9.58 -4.75 -9.44
C PHE A 117 -8.98 -5.59 -10.57
N PHE A 118 -8.57 -6.84 -10.30
CA PHE A 118 -8.07 -7.78 -11.31
C PHE A 118 -9.13 -8.22 -12.33
N ASP A 119 -10.43 -8.05 -12.03
CA ASP A 119 -11.50 -8.41 -12.98
C ASP A 119 -11.39 -7.64 -14.30
N LYS A 120 -10.92 -6.38 -14.25
CA LYS A 120 -10.76 -5.54 -15.43
C LYS A 120 -9.42 -5.71 -16.14
N LEU A 121 -8.45 -6.32 -15.48
CA LEU A 121 -7.09 -6.48 -16.02
C LEU A 121 -6.99 -7.60 -17.06
N CYS A 122 -7.97 -8.49 -17.12
CA CYS A 122 -7.99 -9.55 -18.13
C CYS A 122 -8.26 -9.06 -19.54
N ASP A 123 -8.83 -7.87 -19.68
CA ASP A 123 -9.08 -7.23 -20.96
C ASP A 123 -7.91 -6.34 -21.41
N GLU A 124 -6.88 -6.19 -20.57
CA GLU A 124 -5.71 -5.34 -20.80
C GLU A 124 -4.51 -6.13 -21.37
N SER A 125 -3.55 -5.43 -21.96
CA SER A 125 -2.35 -6.01 -22.58
C SER A 125 -1.51 -6.86 -21.62
N GLU A 126 -0.85 -7.92 -22.13
CA GLU A 126 -0.01 -8.83 -21.35
C GLU A 126 1.14 -8.11 -20.63
N ALA A 127 1.69 -7.05 -21.22
CA ALA A 127 2.76 -6.25 -20.59
C ALA A 127 2.26 -5.51 -19.33
N VAL A 128 1.05 -4.96 -19.37
CA VAL A 128 0.41 -4.30 -18.21
C VAL A 128 0.18 -5.35 -17.12
N ARG A 129 -0.29 -6.53 -17.51
CA ARG A 129 -0.59 -7.62 -16.58
C ARG A 129 0.66 -8.14 -15.82
N GLN A 130 1.79 -8.25 -16.51
CA GLN A 130 3.07 -8.61 -15.89
C GLN A 130 3.52 -7.57 -14.85
N TRP A 131 3.42 -6.29 -15.19
CA TRP A 131 3.79 -5.20 -14.27
C TRP A 131 2.93 -5.20 -13.00
N TYR A 132 1.62 -5.44 -13.13
CA TYR A 132 0.72 -5.58 -11.99
C TYR A 132 1.09 -6.77 -11.09
N THR A 133 1.47 -7.90 -11.69
CA THR A 133 1.89 -9.09 -10.94
C THR A 133 3.20 -8.85 -10.19
N GLN A 134 4.14 -8.15 -10.82
CA GLN A 134 5.38 -7.71 -10.17
C GLN A 134 5.09 -6.80 -8.97
N GLN A 135 4.15 -5.86 -9.10
CA GLN A 135 3.76 -4.98 -7.99
C GLN A 135 3.07 -5.72 -6.84
N LEU A 136 2.29 -6.76 -7.16
CA LEU A 136 1.71 -7.64 -6.16
C LEU A 136 2.80 -8.37 -5.38
N ASN A 137 3.76 -9.00 -6.07
CA ASN A 137 4.87 -9.73 -5.42
C ASN A 137 5.72 -8.80 -4.57
N ARG A 138 6.06 -7.61 -5.07
CA ARG A 138 6.80 -6.60 -4.30
C ARG A 138 6.05 -6.13 -3.06
N SER A 139 4.72 -6.04 -3.13
CA SER A 139 3.90 -5.70 -1.96
C SER A 139 3.88 -6.84 -0.92
N LEU A 140 3.89 -8.10 -1.35
CA LEU A 140 4.03 -9.25 -0.45
C LEU A 140 5.44 -9.35 0.16
N GLU A 141 6.47 -9.05 -0.60
CA GLU A 141 7.84 -9.00 -0.09
C GLU A 141 7.99 -7.97 1.03
N VAL A 142 7.39 -6.79 0.86
CA VAL A 142 7.29 -5.77 1.93
C VAL A 142 6.66 -6.34 3.20
N LEU A 143 5.62 -7.16 3.09
CA LEU A 143 5.01 -7.80 4.25
C LEU A 143 6.02 -8.67 5.00
N PHE A 144 6.79 -9.48 4.28
CA PHE A 144 7.84 -10.31 4.89
C PHE A 144 8.95 -9.47 5.51
N ILE A 145 9.36 -8.38 4.86
CA ILE A 145 10.39 -7.45 5.38
C ILE A 145 9.97 -6.84 6.73
N PHE A 146 8.68 -6.57 6.96
CA PHE A 146 8.21 -6.08 8.27
C PHE A 146 7.95 -7.20 9.28
N VAL A 147 7.33 -8.30 8.86
CA VAL A 147 6.91 -9.36 9.78
C VAL A 147 8.10 -10.19 10.28
N LEU A 148 9.09 -10.47 9.42
CA LEU A 148 10.20 -11.38 9.75
C LEU A 148 11.14 -10.83 10.83
N PRO A 149 11.58 -9.55 10.80
CA PRO A 149 12.39 -8.98 11.89
C PRO A 149 11.63 -8.90 13.21
N CYS A 150 10.35 -8.53 13.17
CA CYS A 150 9.52 -8.48 14.37
C CYS A 150 9.31 -9.89 14.95
N LEU A 151 9.12 -10.91 14.11
CA LEU A 151 9.04 -12.32 14.53
C LEU A 151 10.36 -12.81 15.14
N ALA A 152 11.51 -12.44 14.55
CA ALA A 152 12.81 -12.81 15.09
C ALA A 152 13.05 -12.16 16.48
N ALA A 153 12.70 -10.89 16.63
CA ALA A 153 12.82 -10.17 17.90
C ALA A 153 11.90 -10.75 18.98
N GLU A 154 10.62 -10.99 18.65
CA GLU A 154 9.66 -11.61 19.56
C GLU A 154 10.06 -13.06 19.90
N GLY A 155 10.52 -13.81 18.91
CA GLY A 155 11.05 -15.16 19.05
C GLY A 155 12.22 -15.21 20.03
N ALA A 156 13.22 -14.36 19.84
CA ALA A 156 14.36 -14.26 20.75
C ALA A 156 13.93 -13.88 22.17
N TYR A 157 12.99 -12.94 22.31
CA TYR A 157 12.45 -12.53 23.60
C TYR A 157 11.75 -13.68 24.33
N LYS A 158 10.85 -14.41 23.67
CA LYS A 158 10.13 -15.53 24.30
C LYS A 158 11.01 -16.74 24.55
N ILE A 159 11.90 -17.07 23.63
CA ILE A 159 12.88 -18.15 23.83
C ILE A 159 13.73 -17.85 25.07
N TRP A 160 14.25 -16.62 25.19
CA TRP A 160 15.00 -16.20 26.38
C TRP A 160 14.16 -16.30 27.65
N TRP A 161 12.91 -15.85 27.62
CA TRP A 161 12.00 -15.88 28.76
C TRP A 161 11.75 -17.30 29.28
N TYR A 162 11.35 -18.21 28.38
CA TYR A 162 11.09 -19.60 28.71
C TYR A 162 12.36 -20.37 29.10
N ALA A 163 13.51 -20.07 28.47
CA ALA A 163 14.79 -20.68 28.83
C ALA A 163 15.35 -20.21 30.18
N SER A 164 15.05 -18.98 30.61
CA SER A 164 15.66 -18.36 31.80
C SER A 164 14.85 -18.51 33.09
N GLY A 165 13.65 -19.12 33.07
CA GLY A 165 12.82 -19.29 34.26
C GLY A 165 11.76 -20.40 34.19
N GLY A 166 11.95 -21.40 33.34
CA GLY A 166 10.98 -22.48 33.14
C GLY A 166 11.00 -23.55 34.23
N THR A 167 10.38 -23.29 35.39
CA THR A 167 9.80 -24.36 36.22
C THR A 167 8.57 -23.82 36.95
N GLN A 168 7.38 -23.99 36.37
CA GLN A 168 6.10 -24.28 37.08
C GLN A 168 4.85 -24.24 36.15
N ILE A 169 4.91 -24.82 34.95
CA ILE A 169 3.68 -25.06 34.15
C ILE A 169 3.50 -26.59 33.97
N PRO A 170 2.78 -27.27 34.88
CA PRO A 170 2.64 -28.72 34.84
C PRO A 170 1.44 -29.14 33.96
N PHE A 171 1.41 -28.80 32.67
CA PHE A 171 0.26 -29.14 31.82
C PHE A 171 0.36 -30.52 31.15
N LEU A 172 1.58 -31.00 30.85
CA LEU A 172 1.82 -32.18 29.99
C LEU A 172 2.65 -33.29 30.63
N GLY A 173 2.83 -33.27 31.96
CA GLY A 173 3.63 -34.27 32.69
C GLY A 173 5.15 -34.13 32.54
N ASN A 174 5.63 -33.51 31.45
CA ASN A 174 7.02 -33.06 31.28
C ASN A 174 7.07 -31.54 31.17
N ALA A 175 7.77 -30.88 32.10
CA ALA A 175 7.87 -29.42 32.18
C ALA A 175 8.44 -28.80 30.89
N VAL A 176 9.51 -29.40 30.33
CA VAL A 176 10.17 -28.88 29.12
C VAL A 176 9.25 -28.94 27.90
N ALA A 177 8.50 -30.04 27.73
CA ALA A 177 7.56 -30.17 26.62
C ALA A 177 6.41 -29.15 26.71
N SER A 178 5.93 -28.89 27.94
CA SER A 178 4.89 -27.90 28.20
C SER A 178 5.36 -26.48 27.84
N ASP A 179 6.57 -26.12 28.24
CA ASP A 179 7.16 -24.80 27.98
C ASP A 179 7.41 -24.56 26.48
N VAL A 180 7.90 -25.59 25.76
CA VAL A 180 8.08 -25.51 24.30
C VAL A 180 6.75 -25.33 23.59
N VAL A 181 5.72 -26.10 23.96
CA VAL A 181 4.39 -26.00 23.33
C VAL A 181 3.76 -24.63 23.61
N ALA A 182 3.87 -24.11 24.83
CA ALA A 182 3.36 -22.78 25.19
C ALA A 182 4.08 -21.67 24.43
N CYS A 183 5.42 -21.73 24.33
CA CYS A 183 6.22 -20.79 23.55
C CYS A 183 5.83 -20.79 22.07
N VAL A 184 5.71 -21.97 21.45
CA VAL A 184 5.31 -22.10 20.04
C VAL A 184 3.89 -21.56 19.82
N LEU A 185 2.93 -21.88 20.70
CA LEU A 185 1.56 -21.36 20.60
C LEU A 185 1.50 -19.84 20.73
N GLU A 186 2.23 -19.25 21.67
CA GLU A 186 2.33 -17.80 21.83
C GLU A 186 2.94 -17.13 20.61
N LEU A 187 4.03 -17.68 20.05
CA LEU A 187 4.68 -17.15 18.85
C LEU A 187 3.78 -17.27 17.62
N CYS A 188 3.08 -18.40 17.45
CA CYS A 188 2.12 -18.58 16.37
C CYS A 188 0.94 -17.61 16.48
N SER A 189 0.40 -17.41 17.70
CA SER A 189 -0.67 -16.44 17.95
C SER A 189 -0.22 -15.00 17.68
N TRP A 190 0.97 -14.63 18.14
CA TRP A 190 1.54 -13.30 17.89
C TRP A 190 1.77 -13.09 16.39
N LEU A 191 2.40 -14.05 15.71
CA LEU A 191 2.65 -14.00 14.27
C LEU A 191 1.36 -13.87 13.49
N TYR A 192 0.34 -14.66 13.81
CA TYR A 192 -0.95 -14.61 13.16
C TYR A 192 -1.61 -13.23 13.29
N ARG A 193 -1.69 -12.68 14.51
CA ARG A 193 -2.31 -11.37 14.77
C ARG A 193 -1.59 -10.24 14.04
N THR A 194 -0.26 -10.23 14.12
CA THR A 194 0.60 -9.25 13.44
C THR A 194 0.46 -9.37 11.92
N ALA A 195 0.52 -10.59 11.38
CA ALA A 195 0.43 -10.83 9.94
C ALA A 195 -0.95 -10.47 9.36
N VAL A 196 -2.05 -10.76 10.06
CA VAL A 196 -3.41 -10.34 9.67
C VAL A 196 -3.53 -8.82 9.63
N PHE A 197 -2.97 -8.12 10.61
CA PHE A 197 -2.96 -6.66 10.61
C PHE A 197 -2.17 -6.09 9.43
N PHE A 198 -0.91 -6.49 9.27
CA PHE A 198 -0.08 -6.01 8.18
C PHE A 198 -0.61 -6.41 6.81
N LEU A 199 -1.28 -7.56 6.67
CA LEU A 199 -1.94 -7.93 5.44
C LEU A 199 -2.92 -6.84 4.98
N VAL A 200 -3.83 -6.38 5.85
CA VAL A 200 -4.81 -5.37 5.44
C VAL A 200 -4.12 -4.05 5.09
N CYS A 201 -3.06 -3.69 5.82
CA CYS A 201 -2.22 -2.52 5.51
C CYS A 201 -1.56 -2.63 4.13
N VAL A 202 -0.97 -3.78 3.83
CA VAL A 202 -0.32 -4.07 2.55
C VAL A 202 -1.34 -4.18 1.41
N LEU A 203 -2.54 -4.72 1.64
CA LEU A 203 -3.60 -4.74 0.63
C LEU A 203 -4.06 -3.33 0.27
N PHE A 204 -4.18 -2.46 1.27
CA PHE A 204 -4.47 -1.06 1.01
C PHE A 204 -3.34 -0.39 0.22
N ARG A 205 -2.08 -0.58 0.63
CA ARG A 205 -0.90 -0.10 -0.11
C ARG A 205 -0.88 -0.60 -1.55
N LEU A 206 -1.14 -1.89 -1.77
CA LEU A 206 -1.21 -2.49 -3.09
C LEU A 206 -2.30 -1.82 -3.92
N ILE A 207 -3.53 -1.72 -3.40
CA ILE A 207 -4.64 -1.05 -4.11
C ILE A 207 -4.26 0.40 -4.48
N CYS A 208 -3.62 1.13 -3.57
CA CYS A 208 -3.15 2.49 -3.84
C CYS A 208 -2.10 2.52 -4.96
N ASN A 209 -1.10 1.64 -4.92
CA ASN A 209 -0.08 1.55 -5.96
C ASN A 209 -0.67 1.16 -7.33
N LEU A 210 -1.63 0.23 -7.35
CA LEU A 210 -2.34 -0.13 -8.59
C LEU A 210 -3.14 1.05 -9.17
N GLN A 211 -3.62 1.98 -8.34
CA GLN A 211 -4.26 3.19 -8.85
C GLN A 211 -3.24 4.25 -9.30
N ILE A 212 -2.06 4.33 -8.68
CA ILE A 212 -0.99 5.23 -9.14
C ILE A 212 -0.55 4.84 -10.55
N LEU A 213 -0.42 3.54 -10.83
CA LEU A 213 -0.17 3.04 -12.18
C LEU A 213 -1.17 3.56 -13.21
N ARG A 214 -2.46 3.44 -12.91
CA ARG A 214 -3.53 3.93 -13.80
C ARG A 214 -3.45 5.44 -14.00
N LEU A 215 -2.94 6.16 -13.01
CA LEU A 215 -2.72 7.60 -13.11
C LEU A 215 -1.53 7.93 -14.03
N GLN A 216 -0.46 7.13 -13.98
CA GLN A 216 0.67 7.24 -14.91
C GLN A 216 0.25 6.88 -16.34
N ASP A 217 -0.54 5.82 -16.54
CA ASP A 217 -1.09 5.46 -17.85
C ASP A 217 -2.00 6.58 -18.38
N PHE A 218 -2.83 7.18 -17.52
CA PHE A 218 -3.60 8.36 -17.87
C PHE A 218 -2.72 9.54 -18.29
N ALA A 219 -1.60 9.80 -17.62
CA ALA A 219 -0.68 10.86 -18.01
C ALA A 219 -0.07 10.61 -19.40
N LYS A 220 0.26 9.36 -19.74
CA LYS A 220 0.74 9.00 -21.10
C LYS A 220 -0.35 9.21 -22.17
N VAL A 221 -1.60 8.84 -21.87
CA VAL A 221 -2.73 9.11 -22.77
C VAL A 221 -2.98 10.61 -22.92
N PHE A 222 -2.78 11.38 -21.85
CA PHE A 222 -2.86 12.84 -21.87
C PHE A 222 -1.84 13.48 -22.83
N HIS A 223 -0.71 12.81 -23.12
CA HIS A 223 0.25 13.24 -24.14
C HIS A 223 -0.14 12.86 -25.57
N GLN A 224 -0.92 11.79 -25.77
CA GLN A 224 -1.24 11.25 -27.09
C GLN A 224 -2.62 11.71 -27.61
N ASP A 225 -3.61 11.86 -26.73
CA ASP A 225 -4.99 12.19 -27.10
C ASP A 225 -5.28 13.69 -26.97
N SER A 226 -5.62 14.34 -28.07
CA SER A 226 -5.94 15.77 -28.17
C SER A 226 -7.42 16.12 -27.92
N ASN A 227 -8.22 15.22 -27.32
CA ASN A 227 -9.65 15.50 -27.08
C ASN A 227 -9.95 15.74 -25.59
N VAL A 228 -10.36 16.96 -25.24
CA VAL A 228 -10.73 17.35 -23.86
C VAL A 228 -11.81 16.44 -23.26
N GLU A 229 -12.73 15.95 -24.08
CA GLU A 229 -13.82 15.08 -23.64
C GLU A 229 -13.33 13.68 -23.21
N SER A 230 -12.38 13.08 -23.93
CA SER A 230 -11.82 11.77 -23.55
C SER A 230 -11.01 11.90 -22.25
N VAL A 231 -10.20 12.95 -22.14
CA VAL A 231 -9.42 13.28 -20.95
C VAL A 231 -10.32 13.47 -19.72
N LEU A 232 -11.39 14.26 -19.84
CA LEU A 232 -12.33 14.48 -18.74
C LEU A 232 -13.04 13.19 -18.33
N ARG A 233 -13.48 12.38 -19.30
CA ARG A 233 -14.16 11.10 -19.05
C ARG A 233 -13.25 10.14 -18.29
N GLU A 234 -11.96 10.08 -18.63
CA GLU A 234 -11.00 9.22 -17.95
C GLU A 234 -10.68 9.74 -16.54
N HIS A 235 -10.48 11.05 -16.37
CA HIS A 235 -10.32 11.64 -15.04
C HIS A 235 -11.53 11.35 -14.12
N LEU A 236 -12.76 11.48 -14.64
CA LEU A 236 -13.99 11.13 -13.89
C LEU A 236 -14.02 9.65 -13.49
N ARG A 237 -13.50 8.77 -14.35
CA ARG A 237 -13.39 7.33 -14.08
C ARG A 237 -12.40 7.07 -12.93
N ILE A 238 -11.23 7.68 -12.97
CA ILE A 238 -10.21 7.59 -11.90
C ILE A 238 -10.79 8.11 -10.58
N ARG A 239 -11.42 9.29 -10.59
CA ARG A 239 -12.05 9.88 -9.39
C ARG A 239 -13.13 8.98 -8.81
N ARG A 240 -13.91 8.30 -9.65
CA ARG A 240 -14.89 7.30 -9.23
C ARG A 240 -14.23 6.12 -8.52
N TYR A 241 -13.12 5.59 -9.04
CA TYR A 241 -12.39 4.50 -8.38
C TYR A 241 -11.78 4.92 -7.05
N LEU A 242 -11.12 6.09 -6.99
CA LEU A 242 -10.58 6.64 -5.74
C LEU A 242 -11.68 6.79 -4.68
N ARG A 243 -12.86 7.29 -5.07
CA ARG A 243 -14.03 7.41 -4.18
C ARG A 243 -14.54 6.05 -3.71
N ILE A 244 -14.56 5.04 -4.58
CA ILE A 244 -14.95 3.67 -4.20
C ILE A 244 -13.96 3.09 -3.19
N ILE A 245 -12.66 3.25 -3.42
CA ILE A 245 -11.59 2.76 -2.53
C ILE A 245 -11.66 3.46 -1.18
N SER A 246 -11.72 4.80 -1.20
CA SER A 246 -11.94 5.64 -0.01
C SER A 246 -13.17 5.18 0.78
N HIS A 247 -14.31 4.97 0.13
CA HIS A 247 -15.52 4.53 0.82
C HIS A 247 -15.38 3.14 1.45
N ARG A 248 -14.64 2.22 0.82
CA ARG A 248 -14.41 0.87 1.36
C ARG A 248 -13.52 0.92 2.60
N TYR A 249 -12.47 1.72 2.58
CA TYR A 249 -11.45 1.75 3.63
C TYR A 249 -11.65 2.84 4.70
N ARG A 250 -12.53 3.82 4.49
CA ARG A 250 -12.71 4.95 5.43
C ARG A 250 -12.97 4.52 6.86
N ALA A 251 -13.81 3.51 7.06
CA ALA A 251 -14.14 3.03 8.40
C ALA A 251 -12.92 2.31 9.01
N PHE A 252 -12.25 1.47 8.23
CA PHE A 252 -11.06 0.76 8.67
C PHE A 252 -9.93 1.73 9.05
N ILE A 253 -9.60 2.71 8.20
CA ILE A 253 -8.54 3.70 8.47
C ILE A 253 -8.86 4.51 9.73
N LEU A 254 -10.11 4.96 9.89
CA LEU A 254 -10.52 5.72 11.08
C LEU A 254 -10.42 4.88 12.34
N TRP A 255 -10.99 3.67 12.35
CA TRP A 255 -10.94 2.79 13.51
C TRP A 255 -9.50 2.34 13.83
N ALA A 256 -8.67 2.10 12.81
CA ALA A 256 -7.28 1.73 12.99
C ALA A 256 -6.49 2.88 13.62
N LEU A 257 -6.68 4.12 13.14
CA LEU A 257 -6.09 5.32 13.73
C LEU A 257 -6.51 5.43 15.20
N VAL A 258 -7.82 5.52 15.50
CA VAL A 258 -8.33 5.66 16.87
C VAL A 258 -7.84 4.54 17.80
N PHE A 259 -7.90 3.29 17.35
CA PHE A 259 -7.51 2.15 18.17
C PHE A 259 -6.00 2.12 18.44
N ILE A 260 -5.18 2.39 17.42
CA ILE A 260 -3.72 2.45 17.57
C ILE A 260 -3.35 3.63 18.47
N THR A 261 -3.94 4.80 18.27
CA THR A 261 -3.76 5.98 19.13
C THR A 261 -4.08 5.64 20.59
N ALA A 262 -5.24 5.03 20.85
CA ALA A 262 -5.64 4.63 22.20
C ALA A 262 -4.68 3.61 22.82
N SER A 263 -4.19 2.65 22.02
CA SER A 263 -3.18 1.69 22.46
C SER A 263 -1.85 2.36 22.80
N GLN A 264 -1.35 3.28 21.95
CA GLN A 264 -0.10 4.00 22.24
C GLN A 264 -0.23 4.87 23.49
N PHE A 265 -1.39 5.51 23.65
CA PHE A 265 -1.70 6.30 24.83
C PHE A 265 -1.75 5.44 26.11
N ALA A 266 -2.37 4.26 26.05
CA ALA A 266 -2.36 3.31 27.15
C ALA A 266 -0.94 2.81 27.46
N SER A 267 -0.15 2.45 26.44
CA SER A 267 1.26 2.08 26.61
C SER A 267 2.05 3.17 27.32
N LEU A 268 1.89 4.42 26.89
CA LEU A 268 2.57 5.59 27.50
C LEU A 268 2.11 5.84 28.94
N LEU A 269 0.83 5.68 29.22
CA LEU A 269 0.28 5.81 30.58
C LEU A 269 0.88 4.81 31.55
N VAL A 270 0.97 3.53 31.17
CA VAL A 270 1.48 2.49 32.09
C VAL A 270 3.00 2.62 32.25
N THR A 271 3.74 3.05 31.22
CA THR A 271 5.20 3.24 31.32
C THR A 271 5.63 4.51 32.04
N THR A 272 4.79 5.55 32.09
CA THR A 272 5.13 6.83 32.75
C THR A 272 4.68 6.93 34.22
N ARG A 273 4.04 5.89 34.78
CA ARG A 273 3.72 5.85 36.22
C ARG A 273 5.00 5.80 37.06
N SER A 274 5.01 6.49 38.20
CA SER A 274 6.18 6.57 39.10
C SER A 274 6.68 5.22 39.64
N ALA A 275 5.85 4.18 39.61
CA ALA A 275 6.19 2.81 39.99
C ALA A 275 6.55 1.89 38.79
N ALA A 276 6.77 2.45 37.59
CA ALA A 276 7.02 1.68 36.39
C ALA A 276 8.50 1.25 36.28
N ASP A 277 8.75 -0.05 36.41
CA ASP A 277 10.05 -0.65 36.10
C ASP A 277 10.25 -0.76 34.58
N LEU A 278 11.05 0.15 34.01
CA LEU A 278 11.39 0.19 32.59
C LEU A 278 12.68 -0.59 32.30
N HIS A 279 12.62 -1.92 32.44
CA HIS A 279 13.68 -2.80 31.95
C HIS A 279 13.28 -3.44 30.62
N ILE A 280 14.24 -3.57 29.69
CA ILE A 280 14.03 -4.19 28.35
C ILE A 280 13.36 -5.56 28.47
N TYR A 281 13.66 -6.32 29.53
CA TYR A 281 13.06 -7.63 29.80
C TYR A 281 11.56 -7.58 30.15
N LYS A 282 11.07 -6.47 30.70
CA LYS A 282 9.65 -6.27 31.05
C LYS A 282 8.88 -5.51 29.96
N SER A 283 9.52 -4.53 29.32
CA SER A 283 8.88 -3.62 28.35
C SER A 283 9.10 -4.00 26.89
N GLY A 284 9.97 -4.97 26.58
CA GLY A 284 10.31 -5.36 25.20
C GLY A 284 9.09 -5.76 24.36
N GLU A 285 8.21 -6.61 24.90
CA GLU A 285 6.97 -7.04 24.23
C GLU A 285 6.03 -5.84 23.96
N LEU A 286 5.94 -4.89 24.90
CA LEU A 286 5.17 -3.65 24.73
C LEU A 286 5.75 -2.74 23.66
N ALA A 287 7.08 -2.63 23.59
CA ALA A 287 7.78 -1.84 22.59
C ALA A 287 7.61 -2.44 21.19
N LEU A 288 7.79 -3.75 21.04
CA LEU A 288 7.59 -4.47 19.78
C LEU A 288 6.14 -4.35 19.28
N CYS A 289 5.17 -4.47 20.19
CA CYS A 289 3.76 -4.22 19.88
C CYS A 289 3.54 -2.78 19.39
N SER A 290 4.07 -1.79 20.11
CA SER A 290 3.92 -0.38 19.77
C SER A 290 4.51 -0.04 18.39
N VAL A 291 5.73 -0.51 18.13
CA VAL A 291 6.44 -0.31 16.85
C VAL A 291 5.70 -0.96 15.69
N SER A 292 5.22 -2.21 15.85
CA SER A 292 4.48 -2.91 14.79
C SER A 292 3.16 -2.24 14.45
N LEU A 293 2.39 -1.80 15.45
CA LEU A 293 1.15 -1.04 15.25
C LEU A 293 1.39 0.27 14.50
N LEU A 294 2.38 1.06 14.95
CA LEU A 294 2.76 2.33 14.31
C LEU A 294 3.26 2.12 12.88
N ALA A 295 4.08 1.08 12.64
CA ALA A 295 4.55 0.75 11.29
C ALA A 295 3.38 0.46 10.34
N GLY A 296 2.39 -0.33 10.77
CA GLY A 296 1.19 -0.57 9.97
C GLY A 296 0.35 0.68 9.71
N LEU A 297 0.17 1.55 10.72
CA LEU A 297 -0.53 2.83 10.55
C LEU A 297 0.19 3.76 9.57
N MET A 298 1.52 3.84 9.67
CA MET A 298 2.35 4.62 8.76
C MET A 298 2.25 4.11 7.32
N ILE A 299 2.21 2.80 7.11
CA ILE A 299 1.97 2.21 5.77
C ILE A 299 0.62 2.67 5.22
N LEU A 300 -0.45 2.66 6.03
CA LEU A 300 -1.78 3.11 5.63
C LEU A 300 -1.79 4.60 5.26
N LEU A 301 -1.32 5.46 6.17
CA LEU A 301 -1.34 6.91 5.99
C LEU A 301 -0.44 7.33 4.82
N ARG A 302 0.80 6.83 4.75
CA ARG A 302 1.73 7.14 3.65
C ARG A 302 1.17 6.71 2.30
N SER A 303 0.53 5.54 2.21
CA SER A 303 -0.09 5.07 0.97
C SER A 303 -1.25 5.98 0.54
N ALA A 304 -2.07 6.43 1.49
CA ALA A 304 -3.20 7.34 1.21
C ALA A 304 -2.72 8.76 0.81
N THR A 305 -1.73 9.30 1.52
CA THR A 305 -1.16 10.61 1.19
C THR A 305 -0.45 10.58 -0.16
N ARG A 306 0.31 9.52 -0.47
CA ARG A 306 1.03 9.39 -1.76
C ARG A 306 0.08 9.41 -2.94
N ILE A 307 -1.00 8.64 -2.91
CA ILE A 307 -1.98 8.61 -4.00
C ILE A 307 -2.76 9.93 -4.11
N THR A 308 -3.12 10.55 -2.98
CA THR A 308 -3.76 11.87 -3.00
C THR A 308 -2.84 12.93 -3.61
N HIS A 309 -1.56 12.92 -3.25
CA HIS A 309 -0.55 13.82 -3.83
C HIS A 309 -0.43 13.63 -5.35
N LYS A 310 -0.25 12.40 -5.82
CA LYS A 310 -0.17 12.11 -7.26
C LYS A 310 -1.46 12.50 -7.98
N ALA A 311 -2.64 12.23 -7.39
CA ALA A 311 -3.93 12.63 -7.96
C ALA A 311 -4.13 14.15 -8.03
N GLN A 312 -3.60 14.91 -7.06
CA GLN A 312 -3.56 16.36 -7.09
C GLN A 312 -2.56 16.88 -8.14
N GLY A 313 -1.44 16.18 -8.38
CA GLY A 313 -0.46 16.55 -9.42
C GLY A 313 -1.03 16.61 -10.85
N VAL A 314 -2.14 15.92 -11.12
CA VAL A 314 -2.84 16.00 -12.41
C VAL A 314 -3.30 17.43 -12.73
N THR A 315 -3.64 18.24 -11.72
CA THR A 315 -4.05 19.64 -11.97
C THR A 315 -2.88 20.47 -12.49
N CYS A 316 -1.66 20.25 -11.95
CA CYS A 316 -0.44 20.89 -12.42
C CYS A 316 -0.12 20.46 -13.86
N LEU A 317 -0.21 19.16 -14.15
CA LEU A 317 0.01 18.63 -15.50
C LEU A 317 -0.94 19.28 -16.53
N ALA A 318 -2.22 19.41 -16.18
CA ALA A 318 -3.21 20.04 -17.05
C ALA A 318 -2.94 21.54 -17.25
N ALA A 319 -2.50 22.25 -16.21
CA ALA A 319 -2.10 23.65 -16.32
C ALA A 319 -0.86 23.82 -17.22
N LYS A 320 0.17 22.98 -17.03
CA LYS A 320 1.37 22.96 -17.90
C LYS A 320 0.99 22.73 -19.36
N TRP A 321 0.13 21.75 -19.62
CA TRP A 321 -0.39 21.48 -20.96
C TRP A 321 -1.15 22.65 -21.57
N HIS A 322 -2.03 23.29 -20.78
CA HIS A 322 -2.77 24.46 -21.22
C HIS A 322 -1.82 25.60 -21.62
N VAL A 323 -0.79 25.86 -20.82
CA VAL A 323 0.21 26.89 -21.08
C VAL A 323 1.00 26.55 -22.35
N CYS A 324 1.54 25.34 -22.47
CA CYS A 324 2.33 24.91 -23.65
C CYS A 324 1.50 25.02 -24.93
N ALA A 325 0.29 24.47 -24.94
CA ALA A 325 -0.60 24.52 -26.10
C ALA A 325 -1.08 25.94 -26.45
N THR A 326 -0.97 26.89 -25.52
CA THR A 326 -1.29 28.30 -25.76
C THR A 326 -0.07 29.05 -26.32
N ILE A 327 1.13 28.84 -25.76
CA ILE A 327 2.37 29.45 -26.26
C ILE A 327 2.69 29.00 -27.70
N ASP A 328 2.67 27.68 -27.96
CA ASP A 328 2.95 27.15 -29.31
C ASP A 328 1.93 27.68 -30.35
N SER A 329 0.68 27.95 -29.93
CA SER A 329 -0.32 28.54 -30.84
C SER A 329 0.01 29.97 -31.26
N PHE A 330 0.67 30.75 -30.41
CA PHE A 330 1.13 32.10 -30.78
C PHE A 330 2.36 32.05 -31.69
N GLU A 331 3.33 31.14 -31.44
CA GLU A 331 4.49 30.94 -32.33
C GLU A 331 4.06 30.52 -33.75
N SER A 332 3.04 29.68 -33.89
CA SER A 332 2.52 29.28 -35.21
C SER A 332 1.86 30.43 -35.99
N VAL A 333 1.20 31.37 -35.29
CA VAL A 333 0.51 32.50 -35.93
C VAL A 333 1.49 33.59 -36.38
N GLU A 334 2.60 33.78 -35.65
CA GLU A 334 3.67 34.69 -36.05
C GLU A 334 4.46 34.18 -37.28
N ALA A 335 4.52 32.87 -37.49
CA ALA A 335 5.11 32.26 -38.68
C ALA A 335 4.22 32.35 -39.94
N GLU A 336 2.91 32.58 -39.79
CA GLU A 336 1.93 32.60 -40.88
C GLU A 336 1.54 33.99 -41.40
N THR A 337 2.10 35.08 -40.86
CA THR A 337 1.92 36.42 -41.47
C THR A 337 2.68 36.54 -42.80
N PRO A 338 2.02 36.72 -43.97
CA PRO A 338 2.69 36.91 -45.24
C PRO A 338 3.21 38.35 -45.32
N THR A 339 4.44 38.58 -44.86
CA THR A 339 5.12 39.84 -45.17
C THR A 339 5.66 39.73 -46.59
N ALA A 340 5.10 40.57 -47.47
CA ALA A 340 5.51 40.66 -48.87
C ALA A 340 7.02 40.90 -49.01
N ALA A 341 7.57 40.26 -50.05
CA ALA A 341 8.99 40.17 -50.41
C ALA A 341 9.86 41.42 -50.16
N GLN A 342 11.07 41.19 -49.63
CA GLN A 342 12.30 41.61 -50.30
C GLN A 342 13.53 40.79 -49.87
N SER A 343 14.33 40.49 -50.87
CA SER A 343 15.51 39.63 -50.99
C SER A 343 16.73 39.98 -50.11
N GLY A 344 17.47 38.95 -49.68
CA GLY A 344 18.90 39.07 -49.32
C GLY A 344 19.32 38.08 -48.23
N GLY A 345 20.08 37.04 -48.61
CA GLY A 345 20.41 35.90 -47.76
C GLY A 345 21.20 36.19 -46.48
N GLY A 346 20.94 35.34 -45.47
CA GLY A 346 21.63 35.30 -44.18
C GLY A 346 20.80 34.54 -43.17
N ALA A 347 20.76 33.21 -43.28
CA ALA A 347 20.01 32.34 -42.38
C ALA A 347 20.61 32.38 -40.95
N HIS A 348 20.09 33.29 -40.12
CA HIS A 348 20.22 33.23 -38.67
C HIS A 348 18.86 32.90 -38.07
N SER A 349 18.53 31.61 -38.07
CA SER A 349 17.47 31.04 -37.22
C SER A 349 17.95 31.11 -35.77
N PHE A 350 17.56 32.15 -35.05
CA PHE A 350 17.68 32.18 -33.58
C PHE A 350 16.54 31.34 -32.99
N THR A 351 16.72 30.03 -32.97
CA THR A 351 15.98 29.12 -32.11
C THR A 351 16.65 29.12 -30.73
N PRO A 352 15.96 29.40 -29.61
CA PRO A 352 16.46 28.97 -28.32
C PRO A 352 16.23 27.47 -28.22
N THR A 353 17.16 26.70 -28.77
CA THR A 353 17.25 25.27 -28.54
C THR A 353 17.70 25.10 -27.08
N CYS A 354 16.77 24.88 -26.15
CA CYS A 354 17.13 24.32 -24.85
C CYS A 354 17.46 22.83 -25.03
N TYR A 355 18.61 22.57 -25.67
CA TYR A 355 19.27 21.28 -25.66
C TYR A 355 20.01 21.16 -24.33
N TYR A 356 19.42 20.48 -23.35
CA TYR A 356 20.19 19.95 -22.23
C TYR A 356 20.62 18.54 -22.60
N ASP A 357 21.84 18.48 -23.16
CA ASP A 357 22.65 17.27 -23.19
C ASP A 357 23.05 16.91 -21.77
N GLY A 358 23.07 15.63 -21.48
CA GLY A 358 23.34 15.11 -20.15
C GLY A 358 23.28 13.59 -20.17
N SER A 359 24.14 12.97 -20.97
CA SER A 359 24.49 11.57 -20.78
C SER A 359 25.23 11.40 -19.45
N SER A 360 24.70 10.57 -18.56
CA SER A 360 25.54 9.72 -17.70
C SER A 360 24.74 8.50 -17.31
N ASP A 361 25.16 7.35 -17.85
CA ASP A 361 24.91 6.05 -17.23
C ASP A 361 25.49 6.07 -15.81
N ALA A 362 24.66 5.71 -14.83
CA ALA A 362 25.11 5.13 -13.56
C ALA A 362 23.92 4.40 -12.93
N ASP A 363 24.04 3.08 -12.85
CA ASP A 363 23.29 2.23 -11.93
C ASP A 363 23.43 2.80 -10.51
N ASP A 364 22.31 3.12 -9.86
CA ASP A 364 22.20 2.97 -8.41
C ASP A 364 20.74 2.80 -7.98
N ASP A 365 20.46 1.64 -7.40
CA ASP A 365 19.22 1.31 -6.72
C ASP A 365 19.12 2.15 -5.43
N ASP A 366 18.50 3.35 -5.48
CA ASP A 366 18.10 4.06 -4.26
C ASP A 366 16.57 4.18 -4.12
N VAL A 367 16.11 3.85 -2.93
CA VAL A 367 14.70 3.69 -2.51
C VAL A 367 14.03 5.06 -2.24
N GLY A 368 14.56 6.12 -2.83
CA GLY A 368 14.20 7.52 -2.55
C GLY A 368 13.44 8.27 -3.64
N ASP A 369 13.52 7.88 -4.92
CA ASP A 369 13.24 8.81 -6.03
C ASP A 369 12.08 8.43 -6.96
N GLU A 370 10.98 7.90 -6.42
CA GLU A 370 9.73 7.71 -7.20
C GLU A 370 8.77 8.94 -7.12
N GLU A 371 9.24 10.10 -6.66
CA GLU A 371 8.37 11.23 -6.34
C GLU A 371 7.97 12.11 -7.54
N ASP A 372 8.68 12.15 -8.67
CA ASP A 372 8.46 13.23 -9.67
C ASP A 372 8.29 12.87 -11.15
N GLU A 373 7.89 11.63 -11.50
CA GLU A 373 7.57 11.35 -12.91
C GLU A 373 6.40 12.17 -13.49
N LEU A 374 5.42 12.56 -12.66
CA LEU A 374 4.28 13.38 -13.10
C LEU A 374 4.60 14.87 -13.16
N ASP A 375 5.60 15.33 -12.41
CA ASP A 375 6.03 16.73 -12.35
C ASP A 375 7.38 16.95 -13.04
N ASN A 376 7.68 16.13 -14.06
CA ASN A 376 8.91 16.26 -14.82
C ASN A 376 9.03 17.70 -15.36
N THR A 377 10.15 18.36 -15.09
CA THR A 377 10.45 19.74 -15.52
C THR A 377 10.71 19.84 -17.02
N LYS A 378 10.77 18.69 -17.72
CA LYS A 378 10.94 18.62 -19.18
C LYS A 378 9.67 19.08 -19.91
N PHE A 379 9.77 20.23 -20.56
CA PHE A 379 8.81 20.68 -21.57
C PHE A 379 8.87 19.74 -22.78
N VAL A 380 7.83 18.93 -23.00
CA VAL A 380 7.75 18.02 -24.15
C VAL A 380 6.97 18.70 -25.28
N ARG A 381 7.62 18.85 -26.46
CA ARG A 381 7.06 19.48 -27.67
C ARG A 381 5.81 18.78 -28.25
N SER A 382 5.43 17.60 -27.75
CA SER A 382 4.19 16.90 -28.12
C SER A 382 2.90 17.62 -27.71
N TYR A 383 2.96 18.64 -26.84
CA TYR A 383 1.81 19.47 -26.50
C TYR A 383 1.34 20.40 -27.65
N ALA A 384 2.19 20.62 -28.65
CA ALA A 384 2.03 21.59 -29.74
C ALA A 384 0.93 21.28 -30.76
N ASN A 385 0.56 20.01 -30.96
CA ASN A 385 -0.36 19.60 -32.05
C ASN A 385 -1.86 19.62 -31.65
N SER A 386 -2.22 20.32 -30.58
CA SER A 386 -3.59 20.33 -30.05
C SER A 386 -4.47 21.36 -30.76
N THR A 387 -5.23 20.97 -31.77
CA THR A 387 -6.29 21.76 -32.48
C THR A 387 -7.51 22.11 -31.60
N ILE A 388 -7.35 22.09 -30.28
CA ILE A 388 -8.41 22.33 -29.30
C ILE A 388 -8.55 23.84 -29.09
N SER A 389 -9.79 24.34 -29.14
CA SER A 389 -10.09 25.72 -28.78
C SER A 389 -9.65 26.04 -27.34
N PHE A 390 -8.97 27.17 -27.14
CA PHE A 390 -8.54 27.71 -25.84
C PHE A 390 -9.62 27.56 -24.75
N GLN A 391 -10.88 27.94 -25.06
CA GLN A 391 -12.01 27.87 -24.12
C GLN A 391 -12.23 26.48 -23.51
N LYS A 392 -12.08 25.40 -24.31
CA LYS A 392 -12.24 24.02 -23.83
C LYS A 392 -11.11 23.61 -22.89
N ARG A 393 -9.87 24.03 -23.19
CA ARG A 393 -8.71 23.75 -22.34
C ARG A 393 -8.81 24.50 -21.01
N GLN A 394 -9.16 25.79 -21.07
CA GLN A 394 -9.35 26.61 -19.87
C GLN A 394 -10.46 26.05 -18.98
N ALA A 395 -11.60 25.65 -19.55
CA ALA A 395 -12.69 25.03 -18.81
C ALA A 395 -12.26 23.72 -18.12
N LEU A 396 -11.40 22.92 -18.76
CA LEU A 396 -10.85 21.69 -18.17
C LEU A 396 -9.92 21.99 -16.98
N VAL A 397 -9.03 22.97 -17.11
CA VAL A 397 -8.12 23.37 -16.02
C VAL A 397 -8.91 23.91 -14.84
N THR A 398 -9.86 24.83 -15.08
CA THR A 398 -10.74 25.35 -14.03
C THR A 398 -11.58 24.26 -13.37
N TYR A 399 -12.02 23.25 -14.14
CA TYR A 399 -12.69 22.08 -13.57
C TYR A 399 -11.76 21.32 -12.61
N PHE A 400 -10.51 21.06 -13.00
CA PHE A 400 -9.53 20.34 -12.18
C PHE A 400 -9.14 21.10 -10.91
N GLU A 401 -8.93 22.42 -10.99
CA GLU A 401 -8.65 23.27 -9.82
C GLU A 401 -9.76 23.20 -8.77
N ASN A 402 -11.02 23.22 -9.22
CA ASN A 402 -12.19 23.17 -8.34
C ASN A 402 -12.56 21.75 -7.90
N ASN A 403 -11.99 20.71 -8.51
CA ASN A 403 -12.34 19.31 -8.25
C ASN A 403 -11.14 18.46 -7.87
N ARG A 404 -10.57 18.74 -6.69
CA ARG A 404 -9.47 17.94 -6.12
C ARG A 404 -9.85 16.45 -6.06
N ALA A 405 -8.96 15.61 -6.59
CA ALA A 405 -9.05 14.16 -6.54
C ALA A 405 -8.12 13.62 -5.45
N GLY A 406 -8.53 12.56 -4.76
CA GLY A 406 -7.76 11.97 -3.68
C GLY A 406 -8.58 11.01 -2.83
N ILE A 407 -7.91 10.38 -1.86
CA ILE A 407 -8.58 9.55 -0.86
C ILE A 407 -9.15 10.47 0.22
N THR A 408 -10.43 10.29 0.52
CA THR A 408 -11.13 11.06 1.56
C THR A 408 -11.68 10.12 2.64
N VAL A 409 -11.72 10.57 3.89
CA VAL A 409 -12.31 9.86 5.04
C VAL A 409 -13.34 10.82 5.64
N TYR A 410 -14.64 10.49 5.47
CA TYR A 410 -15.76 11.32 5.95
C TYR A 410 -15.68 12.80 5.57
N GLY A 411 -15.23 13.11 4.34
CA GLY A 411 -15.10 14.47 3.84
C GLY A 411 -13.73 15.11 4.07
N PHE A 412 -12.91 14.55 4.96
CA PHE A 412 -11.53 14.99 5.16
C PHE A 412 -10.61 14.32 4.13
N MET A 413 -9.77 15.10 3.45
CA MET A 413 -8.84 14.57 2.45
C MET A 413 -7.56 14.11 3.12
N LEU A 414 -7.11 12.88 2.83
CA LEU A 414 -5.83 12.36 3.34
C LEU A 414 -4.69 12.86 2.45
N ASP A 415 -4.21 14.07 2.70
CA ASP A 415 -3.06 14.71 2.06
C ASP A 415 -1.92 15.00 3.06
N ARG A 416 -0.87 15.71 2.64
CA ARG A 416 0.27 16.05 3.52
C ARG A 416 -0.18 16.92 4.72
N THR A 417 -1.11 17.85 4.51
CA THR A 417 -1.62 18.74 5.57
C THR A 417 -2.43 17.98 6.63
N SER A 418 -3.21 17.00 6.19
CA SER A 418 -3.97 16.11 7.05
C SER A 418 -3.06 15.30 7.98
N LEU A 419 -1.92 14.82 7.47
CA LEU A 419 -0.93 14.07 8.24
C LEU A 419 -0.28 14.96 9.29
N HIS A 420 0.12 16.19 8.93
CA HIS A 420 0.63 17.16 9.90
C HIS A 420 -0.41 17.48 10.99
N THR A 421 -1.69 17.55 10.64
CA THR A 421 -2.77 17.78 11.60
C THR A 421 -2.93 16.61 12.56
N ILE A 422 -2.95 15.37 12.04
CA ILE A 422 -2.99 14.15 12.86
C ILE A 422 -1.79 14.13 13.81
N PHE A 423 -0.57 14.34 13.29
CA PHE A 423 0.64 14.39 14.09
C PHE A 423 0.58 15.47 15.18
N GLY A 424 0.08 16.67 14.86
CA GLY A 424 -0.09 17.74 15.85
C GLY A 424 -1.06 17.37 16.97
N ILE A 425 -2.18 16.70 16.64
CA ILE A 425 -3.15 16.20 17.63
C ILE A 425 -2.50 15.14 18.52
N GLU A 426 -1.84 14.15 17.93
CA GLU A 426 -1.13 13.08 18.65
C GLU A 426 -0.06 13.63 19.58
N LEU A 427 0.79 14.53 19.09
CA LEU A 427 1.82 15.18 19.88
C LEU A 427 1.23 15.98 21.04
N SER A 428 0.13 16.71 20.81
CA SER A 428 -0.56 17.46 21.85
C SER A 428 -1.12 16.54 22.94
N LEU A 429 -1.71 15.39 22.56
CA LEU A 429 -2.20 14.38 23.50
C LEU A 429 -1.07 13.78 24.33
N VAL A 430 0.06 13.46 23.69
CA VAL A 430 1.27 12.93 24.35
C VAL A 430 1.84 13.94 25.34
N LEU A 431 2.02 15.20 24.93
CA LEU A 431 2.53 16.27 25.79
C LEU A 431 1.59 16.56 26.96
N TRP A 432 0.28 16.57 26.72
CA TRP A 432 -0.72 16.75 27.78
C TRP A 432 -0.64 15.62 28.81
N LEU A 433 -0.50 14.37 28.35
CA LEU A 433 -0.34 13.21 29.22
C LEU A 433 0.92 13.32 30.07
N LEU A 434 2.06 13.59 29.43
CA LEU A 434 3.34 13.74 30.11
C LEU A 434 3.29 14.85 31.15
N GLY A 435 2.63 15.98 30.85
CA GLY A 435 2.41 17.04 31.83
C GLY A 435 1.61 16.58 33.06
N LYS A 436 0.65 15.66 32.89
CA LYS A 436 -0.13 15.09 33.99
C LYS A 436 0.60 14.01 34.77
N THR A 437 1.42 13.18 34.12
CA THR A 437 2.10 12.07 34.80
C THR A 437 3.42 12.47 35.42
N VAL A 438 4.17 13.40 34.80
CA VAL A 438 5.47 13.88 35.30
C VAL A 438 5.30 15.07 36.24
N GLY A 439 4.32 15.94 36.01
CA GLY A 439 4.11 17.17 36.81
C GLY A 439 3.37 16.98 38.15
N ILE A 440 2.96 15.76 38.50
CA ILE A 440 2.26 15.44 39.76
C ILE A 440 3.16 14.60 40.70
N SER A 441 4.44 14.38 40.36
CA SER A 441 5.39 13.70 41.24
C SER A 441 6.04 14.64 42.25
#